data_AF-A0A6N6W2V2-F1
#
_entry.id   AF-A0A6N6W2V2-F1
#
_cell.length_a   1.000
_cell.length_b   1.000
_cell.length_c   1.000
_cell.angle_alpha   90.00
_cell.angle_beta   90.00
_cell.angle_gamma   90.00
#
_symmetry.space_group_name_H-M   'P 1'
#
loop_
_entity.id
_entity.type
_entity.pdbx_description
1 polymer ?
#
loop_
_entity_poly.entity_id
_entity_poly.type
_entity_poly.pdbx_seq_one_letter_code
_entity_poly.pdbx_strand_id
1 'polypeptide(L)'
;MAGLSPLSLAMNPKDEQFFKALGARIASARKAHEFTQQQLAEQLGIAQQTLAHYEGGRLRLPASLLPELTRTLGLSSDELLGQNVTPDGKRGPSSKLQQQIEAISRLPKARQRFVSEMLDTVLAQSQR
;
A
#
# COMPACT_ATOMS: atom_id res chain seq x y z
N MET A 1 -41.25 7.94 15.95
CA MET A 1 -40.95 7.00 14.85
C MET A 1 -40.10 7.73 13.83
N ALA A 2 -38.79 7.81 14.05
CA ALA A 2 -37.87 8.47 13.12
C ALA A 2 -37.65 7.54 11.93
N GLY A 3 -38.11 7.94 10.76
CA GLY A 3 -37.91 7.21 9.51
C GLY A 3 -36.41 7.15 9.20
N LEU A 4 -35.90 5.92 9.05
CA LEU A 4 -34.58 5.68 8.46
C LEU A 4 -34.64 6.18 7.01
N SER A 5 -34.05 7.34 6.75
CA SER A 5 -33.78 7.77 5.38
C SER A 5 -32.95 6.68 4.71
N PRO A 6 -33.34 6.18 3.52
CA PRO A 6 -32.53 5.19 2.82
C PRO A 6 -31.17 5.81 2.55
N LEU A 7 -30.11 5.17 3.04
CA LEU A 7 -28.74 5.46 2.64
C LEU A 7 -28.73 5.50 1.11
N SER A 8 -28.54 6.69 0.54
CA SER A 8 -28.38 6.83 -0.90
C SER A 8 -27.22 5.93 -1.32
N LEU A 9 -27.55 4.85 -2.04
CA LEU A 9 -26.58 3.91 -2.62
C LEU A 9 -25.81 4.55 -3.79
N ALA A 10 -26.12 5.80 -4.14
CA ALA A 10 -25.38 6.56 -5.14
C ALA A 10 -24.02 6.99 -4.55
N MET A 11 -22.96 6.69 -5.29
CA MET A 11 -21.60 7.07 -4.93
C MET A 11 -21.51 8.60 -4.79
N ASN A 12 -21.02 9.10 -3.66
CA ASN A 12 -20.77 10.53 -3.51
C ASN A 12 -19.67 10.95 -4.51
N PRO A 13 -19.73 12.14 -5.14
CA PRO A 13 -18.69 12.66 -6.02
C PRO A 13 -17.24 12.43 -5.56
N LYS A 14 -16.96 12.52 -4.26
CA LYS A 14 -15.62 12.24 -3.71
C LYS A 14 -15.21 10.77 -3.85
N ASP A 15 -16.14 9.85 -3.60
CA ASP A 15 -15.91 8.42 -3.75
C ASP A 15 -15.70 8.07 -5.22
N GLU A 16 -16.45 8.69 -6.13
CA GLU A 16 -16.31 8.48 -7.57
C GLU A 16 -14.92 8.89 -8.07
N GLN A 17 -14.44 10.06 -7.65
CA GLN A 17 -13.08 10.51 -7.96
C GLN A 17 -12.03 9.54 -7.42
N PHE A 18 -12.21 9.05 -6.19
CA PHE A 18 -11.32 8.07 -5.59
C PHE A 18 -11.27 6.76 -6.38
N PHE A 19 -12.42 6.14 -6.68
CA PHE A 19 -12.46 4.86 -7.41
C PHE A 19 -11.97 4.99 -8.85
N LYS A 20 -12.18 6.14 -9.49
CA LYS A 20 -11.60 6.44 -10.80
C LYS A 20 -10.08 6.52 -10.75
N ALA A 21 -9.51 7.19 -9.74
CA ALA A 21 -8.06 7.26 -9.55
C ALA A 21 -7.45 5.89 -9.21
N LEU A 22 -8.12 5.13 -8.32
CA LEU A 22 -7.73 3.76 -7.97
C LEU A 22 -7.75 2.85 -9.21
N GLY A 23 -8.83 2.87 -9.99
CA GLY A 23 -8.96 2.11 -11.22
C GLY A 23 -7.87 2.44 -12.24
N ALA A 24 -7.53 3.71 -12.39
CA ALA A 24 -6.43 4.15 -13.26
C ALA A 24 -5.07 3.59 -12.81
N ARG A 25 -4.79 3.53 -11.50
CA ARG A 25 -3.56 2.93 -10.97
C ARG A 25 -3.50 1.43 -11.23
N ILE A 26 -4.61 0.71 -11.01
CA ILE A 26 -4.73 -0.72 -11.34
C ILE A 26 -4.42 -0.96 -12.82
N ALA A 27 -5.05 -0.19 -13.71
CA ALA A 27 -4.84 -0.30 -15.14
C ALA A 27 -3.39 -0.01 -15.54
N SER A 28 -2.77 1.00 -14.91
CA SER A 28 -1.37 1.36 -15.16
C SER A 28 -0.42 0.25 -14.72
N ALA A 29 -0.60 -0.28 -13.50
CA ALA A 29 0.24 -1.36 -12.98
C ALA A 29 0.06 -2.64 -13.79
N ARG A 30 -1.18 -2.99 -14.15
CA ARG A 30 -1.46 -4.12 -15.04
C ARG A 30 -0.68 -4.01 -16.35
N LYS A 31 -0.71 -2.84 -16.99
CA LYS A 31 0.01 -2.59 -18.25
C LYS A 31 1.53 -2.65 -18.07
N ALA A 32 2.07 -2.19 -16.94
CA ALA A 32 3.49 -2.28 -16.63
C ALA A 32 3.96 -3.75 -16.48
N HIS A 33 3.05 -4.64 -16.07
CA HIS A 33 3.26 -6.10 -16.05
C HIS A 33 2.86 -6.81 -17.36
N GLU A 34 2.54 -6.06 -18.42
CA GLU A 34 2.12 -6.59 -19.73
C GLU A 34 0.88 -7.49 -19.70
N PHE A 35 0.09 -7.43 -18.63
CA PHE A 35 -1.13 -8.21 -18.51
C PHE A 35 -2.28 -7.60 -19.33
N THR A 36 -3.04 -8.45 -20.00
CA THR A 36 -4.37 -8.11 -20.49
C THR A 36 -5.38 -8.06 -19.33
N GLN A 37 -6.53 -7.41 -19.56
CA GLN A 37 -7.61 -7.45 -18.55
C GLN A 37 -8.11 -8.88 -18.29
N GLN A 38 -8.09 -9.76 -19.30
CA GLN A 38 -8.50 -11.15 -19.13
C GLN A 38 -7.54 -11.89 -18.18
N GLN A 39 -6.23 -11.78 -18.42
CA GLN A 39 -5.21 -12.45 -17.62
C GLN A 39 -5.23 -12.00 -16.15
N LEU A 40 -5.32 -10.69 -15.90
CA LEU A 40 -5.40 -10.21 -14.52
C LEU A 40 -6.72 -10.65 -13.84
N ALA A 41 -7.84 -10.63 -14.57
CA ALA A 41 -9.12 -11.07 -14.02
C ALA A 41 -9.12 -12.56 -13.65
N GLU A 42 -8.52 -13.41 -14.48
CA GLU A 42 -8.32 -14.83 -14.21
C GLU A 42 -7.48 -15.06 -12.96
N GLN A 43 -6.37 -14.32 -12.81
CA GLN A 43 -5.52 -14.41 -11.61
C GLN A 43 -6.24 -13.95 -10.34
N LEU A 44 -7.22 -13.05 -10.44
CA LEU A 44 -8.02 -12.56 -9.31
C LEU A 44 -9.31 -13.36 -9.11
N GLY A 45 -9.58 -14.40 -9.92
CA GLY A 45 -10.81 -15.18 -9.84
C GLY A 45 -12.09 -14.39 -10.11
N ILE A 46 -12.02 -13.33 -10.93
CA ILE A 46 -13.18 -12.48 -11.30
C ILE A 46 -13.43 -12.47 -12.80
N ALA A 47 -14.62 -12.03 -13.21
CA ALA A 47 -14.90 -11.82 -14.64
C ALA A 47 -14.12 -10.63 -15.22
N GLN A 48 -13.70 -10.73 -16.47
CA GLN A 48 -12.96 -9.68 -17.20
C GLN A 48 -13.73 -8.34 -17.25
N GLN A 49 -15.05 -8.39 -17.41
CA GLN A 49 -15.89 -7.19 -17.35
C GLN A 49 -15.85 -6.52 -15.97
N THR A 50 -15.84 -7.31 -14.88
CA THR A 50 -15.72 -6.79 -13.51
C THR A 50 -14.42 -6.03 -13.34
N LEU A 51 -13.30 -6.56 -13.83
CA LEU A 51 -12.03 -5.84 -13.82
C LEU A 51 -12.10 -4.55 -14.64
N ALA A 52 -12.71 -4.57 -15.82
CA ALA A 52 -12.88 -3.36 -16.63
C ALA A 52 -13.71 -2.29 -15.92
N HIS A 53 -14.72 -2.68 -15.12
CA HIS A 53 -15.49 -1.77 -14.28
C HIS A 53 -14.67 -1.19 -13.12
N TYR A 54 -13.80 -1.98 -12.49
CA TYR A 54 -12.87 -1.47 -11.49
C TYR A 54 -11.87 -0.47 -12.09
N GLU A 55 -11.24 -0.82 -13.21
CA GLU A 55 -10.28 0.06 -13.90
C GLU A 55 -10.92 1.36 -14.38
N GLY A 56 -12.20 1.30 -14.79
CA GLY A 56 -12.98 2.46 -15.19
C GLY A 56 -13.57 3.27 -14.04
N GLY A 57 -13.42 2.84 -12.78
CA GLY A 57 -14.00 3.49 -11.60
C GLY A 57 -15.53 3.40 -11.51
N ARG A 58 -16.15 2.51 -12.29
CA ARG A 58 -17.62 2.32 -12.34
C ARG A 58 -18.14 1.42 -11.22
N LEU A 59 -17.28 0.60 -10.63
CA LEU A 59 -17.61 -0.30 -9.54
C LEU A 59 -16.66 -0.08 -8.36
N ARG A 60 -17.19 -0.18 -7.15
CA ARG A 60 -16.39 -0.13 -5.92
C ARG A 60 -15.59 -1.42 -5.79
N LEU A 61 -14.27 -1.29 -5.70
CA LEU A 61 -13.40 -2.44 -5.45
C LEU A 61 -13.61 -2.94 -4.01
N PRO A 62 -14.00 -4.21 -3.80
CA PRO A 62 -14.13 -4.76 -2.46
C PRO A 62 -12.75 -4.88 -1.81
N ALA A 63 -12.65 -4.52 -0.53
CA ALA A 63 -11.40 -4.56 0.22
C ALA A 63 -10.78 -5.97 0.29
N SER A 64 -11.59 -7.02 0.19
CA SER A 64 -11.16 -8.41 0.15
C SER A 64 -10.28 -8.75 -1.05
N LEU A 65 -10.37 -8.00 -2.17
CA LEU A 65 -9.51 -8.20 -3.35
C LEU A 65 -8.15 -7.50 -3.22
N LEU A 66 -7.96 -6.59 -2.26
CA LEU A 66 -6.72 -5.83 -2.12
C LEU A 66 -5.48 -6.72 -1.90
N PRO A 67 -5.49 -7.75 -1.03
CA PRO A 67 -4.29 -8.57 -0.77
C PRO A 67 -3.82 -9.34 -2.01
N GLU A 68 -4.76 -9.85 -2.80
CA GLU A 68 -4.44 -10.58 -4.02
C GLU A 68 -3.97 -9.64 -5.12
N LEU A 69 -4.64 -8.49 -5.28
CA LEU A 69 -4.31 -7.51 -6.29
C LEU A 69 -2.94 -6.86 -6.07
N THR A 70 -2.61 -6.52 -4.82
CA THR A 70 -1.28 -6.02 -4.42
C THR A 70 -0.18 -7.05 -4.68
N ARG A 71 -0.40 -8.32 -4.34
CA ARG A 71 0.54 -9.42 -4.61
C ARG A 71 0.77 -9.61 -6.11
N THR A 72 -0.30 -9.64 -6.90
CA THR A 72 -0.23 -9.89 -8.35
C THR A 72 0.42 -8.74 -9.12
N LEU A 73 0.18 -7.50 -8.69
CA LEU A 73 0.73 -6.30 -9.34
C LEU A 73 2.03 -5.81 -8.70
N GLY A 74 2.57 -6.50 -7.70
CA GLY A 74 3.80 -6.11 -7.01
C GLY A 74 3.75 -4.73 -6.33
N LEU A 75 2.55 -4.24 -5.98
CA LEU A 75 2.34 -2.94 -5.35
C LEU A 75 2.07 -3.09 -3.85
N SER A 76 2.45 -2.09 -3.06
CA SER A 76 1.93 -1.92 -1.71
C SER A 76 0.49 -1.39 -1.72
N SER A 77 -0.23 -1.57 -0.61
CA SER A 77 -1.57 -0.99 -0.45
C SER A 77 -1.54 0.54 -0.52
N ASP A 78 -0.49 1.18 -0.02
CA ASP A 78 -0.35 2.65 -0.03
C ASP A 78 -0.19 3.19 -1.45
N GLU A 79 0.64 2.54 -2.28
CA GLU A 79 0.79 2.88 -3.70
C GLU A 79 -0.53 2.74 -4.46
N LEU A 80 -1.25 1.64 -4.21
CA LEU A 80 -2.53 1.38 -4.84
C LEU A 80 -3.61 2.39 -4.43
N LEU A 81 -3.69 2.71 -3.13
CA LEU A 81 -4.63 3.69 -2.58
C LEU A 81 -4.21 5.14 -2.88
N GLY A 82 -2.99 5.35 -3.37
CA GLY A 82 -2.44 6.67 -3.70
C GLY A 82 -2.27 7.55 -2.48
N GLN A 83 -2.06 6.93 -1.33
CA GLN A 83 -1.45 7.63 -0.23
C GLN A 83 -0.03 7.93 -0.70
N ASN A 84 0.34 9.21 -0.71
CA ASN A 84 1.66 9.65 -1.15
C ASN A 84 2.71 8.84 -0.38
N VAL A 85 3.26 7.82 -1.03
CA VAL A 85 4.63 7.43 -0.76
C VAL A 85 5.43 8.55 -1.40
N THR A 86 5.66 9.65 -0.68
CA THR A 86 6.82 10.45 -1.02
C THR A 86 7.98 9.46 -1.06
N PRO A 87 8.80 9.47 -2.11
CA PRO A 87 9.96 8.61 -2.19
C PRO A 87 11.07 9.10 -1.24
N ASP A 88 10.74 9.39 0.01
CA ASP A 88 11.70 9.35 1.13
C ASP A 88 12.00 7.89 1.53
N GLY A 89 11.22 6.94 0.99
CA GLY A 89 11.44 5.51 1.11
C GLY A 89 11.84 4.85 -0.20
N LYS A 90 12.65 5.49 -1.05
CA LYS A 90 13.43 4.68 -2.00
C LYS A 90 14.15 3.63 -1.16
N ARG A 91 13.82 2.35 -1.35
CA ARG A 91 14.73 1.24 -1.08
C ARG A 91 15.96 1.43 -1.97
N GLY A 92 16.79 2.42 -1.65
CA GLY A 92 18.21 2.34 -1.93
C GLY A 92 18.81 1.21 -1.10
N PRO A 93 20.12 0.92 -1.24
CA PRO A 93 20.80 0.13 -0.22
C PRO A 93 20.38 0.68 1.15
N SER A 94 19.93 -0.21 2.05
CA SER A 94 19.43 0.18 3.37
C SER A 94 20.38 1.22 3.95
N SER A 95 19.85 2.31 4.51
CA SER A 95 20.69 3.38 5.02
C SER A 95 21.76 2.75 5.94
N LYS A 96 22.97 3.31 5.98
CA LYS A 96 24.04 2.76 6.83
C LYS A 96 23.55 2.50 8.26
N LEU A 97 22.65 3.37 8.76
CA LEU A 97 21.96 3.21 10.04
C LEU A 97 21.05 1.97 10.08
N GLN A 98 20.21 1.75 9.06
CA GLN A 98 19.38 0.55 8.98
C GLN A 98 20.22 -0.74 8.93
N GLN A 99 21.31 -0.75 8.16
CA GLN A 99 22.25 -1.88 8.13
C GLN A 99 22.87 -2.15 9.49
N GLN A 100 23.27 -1.08 10.19
CA GLN A 100 23.83 -1.17 11.52
C GLN A 100 22.80 -1.70 12.53
N ILE A 101 21.55 -1.23 12.50
CA ILE A 101 20.47 -1.71 13.38
C ILE A 101 20.23 -3.21 13.16
N GLU A 102 20.18 -3.64 11.90
CA GLU A 102 20.01 -5.07 11.57
C GLU A 102 21.21 -5.89 12.09
N ALA A 103 22.44 -5.42 11.89
CA ALA A 103 23.63 -6.07 12.41
C ALA A 103 23.62 -6.16 13.95
N ILE A 104 23.21 -5.08 14.63
CA ILE A 104 23.07 -5.02 16.09
C ILE A 104 22.07 -6.08 16.59
N SER A 105 20.94 -6.24 15.90
CA SER A 105 19.89 -7.21 16.27
C SER A 105 20.39 -8.67 16.30
N ARG A 106 21.44 -8.97 15.53
CA ARG A 106 22.07 -10.30 15.43
C ARG A 106 23.20 -10.52 16.45
N LEU A 107 23.60 -9.49 17.21
CA LEU A 107 24.65 -9.60 18.23
C LEU A 107 24.15 -10.31 19.51
N PRO A 108 25.05 -10.85 20.36
CA PRO A 108 24.69 -11.32 21.70
C PRO A 108 24.03 -10.21 22.55
N LYS A 109 23.12 -10.60 23.46
CA LYS A 109 22.33 -9.65 24.27
C LYS A 109 23.17 -8.65 25.07
N ALA A 110 24.33 -9.06 25.57
CA ALA A 110 25.26 -8.15 26.25
C ALA A 110 25.75 -7.01 25.34
N ARG A 111 26.06 -7.31 24.07
CA ARG A 111 26.47 -6.29 23.09
C ARG A 111 25.29 -5.41 22.64
N GLN A 112 24.09 -5.98 22.52
CA GLN A 112 22.89 -5.20 22.24
C GLN A 112 22.62 -4.16 23.33
N ARG A 113 22.74 -4.54 24.62
CA ARG A 113 22.57 -3.63 25.76
C ARG A 113 23.56 -2.48 25.73
N PHE A 114 24.84 -2.78 25.54
CA PHE A 114 25.89 -1.75 25.43
C PHE A 114 25.58 -0.73 24.34
N VAL A 115 25.16 -1.18 23.15
CA VAL A 115 24.78 -0.27 22.05
C VAL A 115 23.56 0.58 22.40
N SER A 116 22.56 0.01 23.09
CA SER A 116 21.39 0.76 23.57
C SER A 116 21.80 1.90 24.52
N GLU A 117 22.66 1.61 25.50
CA GLU A 117 23.15 2.60 26.47
C GLU A 117 23.92 3.74 25.79
N MET A 118 24.72 3.42 24.76
CA MET A 118 25.39 4.43 23.94
C MET A 118 24.39 5.33 23.19
N LEU A 119 23.35 4.74 22.58
CA LEU A 119 22.32 5.50 21.87
C LEU A 119 21.54 6.42 22.83
N ASP A 120 21.17 5.92 24.00
CA ASP A 120 20.47 6.70 25.03
C ASP A 120 21.31 7.92 25.45
N THR A 121 22.62 7.73 25.61
CA THR A 121 23.55 8.81 25.94
C THR A 121 23.60 9.89 24.87
N VAL A 122 23.66 9.50 23.59
CA VAL A 122 23.68 10.45 22.46
C VAL A 122 22.35 11.19 22.33
N LEU A 123 21.22 10.49 22.47
CA LEU A 123 19.89 11.09 22.41
C LEU A 123 19.68 12.11 23.53
N ALA A 124 20.12 11.79 24.76
CA ALA A 124 20.05 12.71 25.89
C ALA A 124 20.90 13.98 25.69
N GLN A 125 22.01 13.91 24.95
CA GLN A 125 22.83 15.09 24.61
C GLN A 125 22.16 16.00 23.57
N SER A 126 21.34 15.44 22.68
CA SER A 126 20.65 16.20 21.62
C SER A 126 19.39 16.97 22.09
N GLN A 127 18.90 16.66 23.29
CA GLN A 127 17.73 17.30 23.90
C GLN A 127 18.09 18.46 24.86
N ARG A 128 19.38 18.79 24.99
CA ARG A 128 19.87 19.99 25.67
C ARG A 128 20.15 21.10 24.67
#